data_AF-A0A7V9HDI6-F1
#
_entry.id   AF-A0A7V9HDI6-F1
#
_cell.length_a   1.000
_cell.length_b   1.000
_cell.length_c   1.000
_cell.angle_alpha   90.00
_cell.angle_beta   90.00
_cell.angle_gamma   90.00
#
_symmetry.space_group_name_H-M   'P 1'
#
loop_
_entity.id
_entity.type
_entity.pdbx_description
1 polymer ?
#
loop_
_entity_poly.entity_id
_entity_poly.type
_entity_poly.pdbx_seq_one_letter_code
_entity_poly.pdbx_strand_id
1 'polypeptide(L)' 'LRAARKEVQRLERALERLEAREVELHEAMAMSATDHTRLIELNGQLTVLSAERDQLEAAWLETSASLES' A
#
# COMPACT_ATOMS: atom_id res chain seq x y z
N LEU A 1 24.85 5.88 -1.65
CA LEU A 1 24.31 5.28 -2.89
C LEU A 1 23.83 3.84 -2.74
N ARG A 2 24.66 2.82 -2.43
CA ARG A 2 24.20 1.42 -2.35
C ARG A 2 23.06 1.18 -1.35
N ALA A 3 23.16 1.76 -0.14
CA ALA A 3 22.12 1.64 0.89
C ALA A 3 20.80 2.29 0.46
N ALA A 4 20.84 3.52 -0.04
CA ALA A 4 19.65 4.23 -0.55
C ALA A 4 19.00 3.51 -1.75
N ARG A 5 19.79 2.95 -2.69
CA ARG A 5 19.25 2.12 -3.78
C ARG A 5 18.56 0.86 -3.27
N LYS A 6 19.12 0.20 -2.26
CA LYS A 6 18.50 -0.97 -1.61
C LYS A 6 17.20 -0.58 -0.93
N GLU A 7 17.15 0.61 -0.33
CA GLU A 7 15.97 1.12 0.35
C GLU A 7 14.83 1.43 -0.63
N VAL A 8 15.12 2.11 -1.74
CA VAL A 8 14.14 2.29 -2.84
C VAL A 8 13.55 0.96 -3.30
N GLN A 9 14.40 -0.03 -3.58
CA GLN A 9 13.93 -1.37 -3.97
C GLN A 9 13.09 -2.07 -2.89
N ARG A 10 13.35 -1.80 -1.61
CA ARG A 10 12.56 -2.35 -0.49
C ARG A 10 11.18 -1.70 -0.45
N LEU A 11 11.11 -0.38 -0.67
CA LEU A 11 9.87 0.39 -0.69
C LEU A 11 9.01 0.02 -1.90
N GLU A 12 9.60 -0.11 -3.10
CA GLU A 12 8.90 -0.58 -4.30
C GLU A 12 8.22 -1.94 -4.07
N ARG A 13 8.96 -2.92 -3.55
CA ARG A 13 8.40 -4.25 -3.24
C ARG A 13 7.32 -4.20 -2.16
N ALA A 14 7.39 -3.24 -1.24
CA ALA A 14 6.37 -3.07 -0.22
C ALA A 14 5.08 -2.50 -0.82
N LEU A 15 5.20 -1.49 -1.68
CA LEU A 15 4.09 -0.92 -2.44
C LEU A 15 3.41 -1.97 -3.33
N GLU A 16 4.17 -2.79 -4.06
CA GLU A 16 3.63 -3.91 -4.86
C GLU A 16 2.80 -4.89 -4.02
N ARG A 17 3.23 -5.17 -2.78
CA ARG A 17 2.47 -6.05 -1.87
C ARG A 17 1.20 -5.40 -1.35
N LEU A 18 1.22 -4.09 -1.10
CA LEU A 18 0.03 -3.35 -0.69
C LEU A 18 -1.00 -3.29 -1.82
N GLU A 19 -0.55 -3.08 -3.07
CA GLU A 19 -1.42 -3.11 -4.24
C GLU A 19 -2.11 -4.48 -4.40
N ALA A 20 -1.35 -5.58 -4.28
CA ALA A 20 -1.93 -6.93 -4.31
C ALA A 20 -2.98 -7.13 -3.21
N ARG A 21 -2.70 -6.63 -2.00
CA ARG A 21 -3.63 -6.73 -0.87
C ARG A 21 -4.86 -5.85 -1.02
N GLU A 22 -4.73 -4.68 -1.65
CA GLU A 22 -5.84 -3.79 -2.00
C GLU A 22 -6.81 -4.48 -2.97
N VAL A 23 -6.26 -5.15 -4.00
CA VAL A 23 -7.06 -5.95 -4.95
C VAL A 23 -7.83 -7.06 -4.22
N GLU A 24 -7.17 -7.84 -3.36
CA GLU A 24 -7.83 -8.88 -2.56
C GLU A 24 -8.95 -8.32 -1.66
N LEU A 25 -8.74 -7.14 -1.06
CA LEU A 25 -9.77 -6.48 -0.25
C LEU A 25 -10.97 -6.06 -1.09
N HIS A 26 -10.74 -5.49 -2.28
CA HIS A 26 -11.81 -5.13 -3.19
C HIS A 26 -12.59 -6.35 -3.68
N GLU A 27 -11.92 -7.46 -3.99
CA GLU A 27 -12.58 -8.73 -4.33
C GLU A 27 -13.43 -9.24 -3.16
N ALA A 28 -12.90 -9.22 -1.93
CA ALA A 28 -13.64 -9.61 -0.74
C ALA A 28 -14.86 -8.72 -0.47
N MET A 29 -14.76 -7.41 -0.75
CA MET A 29 -15.88 -6.48 -0.66
C MET A 29 -16.96 -6.81 -1.71
N ALA A 30 -16.55 -7.09 -2.95
CA ALA A 30 -17.47 -7.48 -4.01
C ALA A 30 -18.20 -8.80 -3.67
N MET A 31 -17.49 -9.79 -3.11
CA MET A 31 -18.09 -11.04 -2.63
C MET A 31 -19.05 -10.84 -1.45
N SER A 32 -18.83 -9.80 -0.64
CA SER A 32 -19.61 -9.50 0.56
C SER A 32 -20.62 -8.37 0.34
N ALA A 33 -20.99 -8.06 -0.92
CA ALA A 33 -21.74 -6.84 -1.27
C ALA A 33 -23.08 -6.66 -0.55
N THR A 34 -23.70 -7.75 -0.06
CA THR A 34 -24.97 -7.71 0.69
C THR A 34 -24.80 -7.78 2.21
N ASP A 35 -23.58 -8.02 2.71
CA ASP A 35 -23.27 -8.03 4.14
C ASP A 35 -22.68 -6.68 4.55
N HIS A 36 -23.57 -5.81 5.03
CA HIS A 36 -23.18 -4.45 5.43
C HIS A 36 -22.17 -4.42 6.58
N THR A 37 -22.28 -5.34 7.53
CA THR A 37 -21.35 -5.42 8.67
C THR A 37 -19.95 -5.79 8.17
N ARG A 38 -19.86 -6.78 7.28
CA ARG A 38 -18.59 -7.19 6.67
C ARG A 38 -17.99 -6.09 5.81
N LEU A 39 -18.81 -5.35 5.06
CA LEU A 39 -18.34 -4.22 4.26
C LEU A 39 -17.75 -3.09 5.10
N ILE A 40 -18.31 -2.77 6.26
CA ILE A 40 -17.74 -1.77 7.18
C ILE A 40 -16.35 -2.20 7.64
N GLU A 41 -16.18 -3.47 8.03
CA GLU A 41 -14.90 -4.01 8.46
C GLU A 41 -13.86 -3.94 7.33
N LEU A 42 -14.21 -4.39 6.13
CA LEU A 42 -13.34 -4.37 4.95
C LEU A 42 -12.96 -2.95 4.53
N ASN A 43 -13.90 -2.00 4.61
CA ASN A 43 -13.62 -0.59 4.35
C ASN A 43 -12.66 0.02 5.39
N GLY A 44 -12.76 -0.40 6.66
CA GLY A 44 -11.79 -0.04 7.68
C GLY A 44 -10.38 -0.55 7.35
N GLN A 45 -10.27 -1.80 6.90
CA GLN A 45 -9.00 -2.37 6.44
C GLN A 45 -8.44 -1.62 5.21
N LEU A 46 -9.29 -1.29 4.24
CA LEU A 46 -8.90 -0.53 3.05
C LEU A 46 -8.39 0.87 3.41
N THR A 47 -9.04 1.53 4.37
CA THR A 47 -8.62 2.86 4.85
C THR A 47 -7.22 2.80 5.48
N VAL A 48 -6.96 1.80 6.32
CA VAL A 48 -5.65 1.60 6.95
C VAL A 48 -4.59 1.29 5.88
N LEU A 49 -4.91 0.42 4.92
CA LEU A 49 -4.00 0.06 3.83
C LEU A 49 -3.65 1.27 2.96
N SER A 50 -4.64 2.10 2.62
CA SER A 50 -4.39 3.33 1.86
C SER A 50 -3.46 4.28 2.63
N ALA A 51 -3.66 4.45 3.94
CA ALA A 51 -2.79 5.30 4.75
C ALA A 51 -1.35 4.75 4.83
N GLU A 52 -1.18 3.43 4.88
CA GLU A 52 0.14 2.80 4.83
C GLU A 52 0.81 3.02 3.45
N ARG A 53 0.05 2.87 2.36
CA ARG A 53 0.53 3.12 1.00
C ARG A 53 1.03 4.56 0.86
N ASP A 54 0.24 5.55 1.29
CA ASP A 54 0.59 6.97 1.19
C ASP A 54 1.90 7.28 1.94
N GLN A 55 2.12 6.65 3.11
CA GLN A 55 3.37 6.81 3.88
C GLN A 55 4.58 6.20 3.14
N LEU A 56 4.40 5.01 2.56
CA LEU A 56 5.46 4.35 1.80
C LEU A 56 5.78 5.08 0.50
N GLU A 57 4.78 5.64 -0.19
CA GLU A 57 4.97 6.47 -1.38
C GLU A 57 5.76 7.75 -1.04
N ALA A 58 5.40 8.43 0.06
CA ALA A 58 6.14 9.60 0.52
C ALA A 58 7.62 9.26 0.83
N ALA A 59 7.86 8.16 1.54
CA ALA A 59 9.21 7.69 1.83
C ALA A 59 9.98 7.29 0.56
N TRP A 60 9.31 6.68 -0.42
CA TRP A 60 9.90 6.32 -1.70
C TRP A 60 10.29 7.55 -2.51
N LEU A 61 9.44 8.57 -2.58
CA LEU A 61 9.72 9.84 -3.24
C LEU A 61 10.92 10.55 -2.61
N GLU A 62 10.95 10.65 -1.27
CA GLU A 62 12.06 11.30 -0.55
C GLU A 62 13.40 10.57 -0.76
N THR A 63 13.38 9.24 -0.68
CA THR A 63 14.58 8.41 -0.86
C THR A 63 15.07 8.45 -2.30
N SER A 64 14.15 8.43 -3.27
CA SER A 64 14.47 8.52 -4.70
C SER A 64 15.05 9.89 -5.05
N ALA A 65 14.46 10.98 -4.57
CA ALA A 65 15.01 12.33 -4.74
C ALA A 65 16.45 12.45 -4.18
N SER A 66 16.70 11.84 -3.03
CA SER A 66 18.04 11.80 -2.41
C SER A 66 19.09 10.99 -3.19
N LEU A 67 18.68 10.15 -4.14
CA LEU A 67 19.59 9.42 -5.03
C LEU A 67 19.98 10.22 -6.27
N GLU A 68 19.17 11.21 -6.66
CA GLU A 68 19.36 12.05 -7.84
C GLU A 68 20.23 13.28 -7.55
N SER A 69 20.30 13.71 -6.27
CA SER A 69 21.19 14.78 -5.77
C SER A 69 22.63 14.30 -5.56
#